data_AF-K1TTJ9-F1
#
_entry.id   AF-K1TTJ9-F1
#
_cell.length_a   1.000
_cell.length_b   1.000
_cell.length_c   1.000
_cell.angle_alpha   90.00
_cell.angle_beta   90.00
_cell.angle_gamma   90.00
#
_symmetry.space_group_name_H-M   'P 1'
#
loop_
_entity.id
_entity.type
_entity.pdbx_description
1 polymer ?
#
loop_
_entity_poly.entity_id
_entity_poly.type
_entity_poly.pdbx_seq_one_letter_code
_entity_poly.pdbx_strand_id
1 'polypeptide(L)'
;MVYRAINGLIRHAIGADLITNDDIFVVRNQLMDILKLTDWNDKEPLTGNIEELLEPLIDYAVKAGIIEDTAVQRDLFDTRVMGVFTPMPREVNATFTKKIITASPSAATEWYYTF
;
A
#
# COMPACT_ATOMS: atom_id res chain seq x y z
N MET A 1 7.01 14.72 6.79
CA MET A 1 6.74 14.14 5.45
C MET A 1 6.20 12.73 5.57
N VAL A 2 6.87 11.81 6.30
CA VAL A 2 6.43 10.41 6.48
C VAL A 2 4.95 10.24 6.87
N TYR A 3 4.43 10.95 7.89
CA TYR A 3 3.01 10.84 8.29
C TYR A 3 2.01 11.25 7.19
N ARG A 4 2.34 12.30 6.43
CA ARG A 4 1.52 12.75 5.29
C ARG A 4 1.49 11.69 4.20
N ALA A 5 2.63 11.05 3.96
CA ALA A 5 2.78 10.01 2.95
C ALA A 5 2.02 8.73 3.36
N ILE A 6 2.10 8.32 4.63
CA ILE A 6 1.26 7.22 5.18
C ILE A 6 -0.23 7.51 4.96
N ASN A 7 -0.70 8.71 5.33
CA ASN A 7 -2.11 9.08 5.12
C ASN A 7 -2.47 9.16 3.62
N GLY A 8 -1.53 9.59 2.78
CA GLY A 8 -1.69 9.59 1.32
C GLY A 8 -1.87 8.18 0.75
N LEU A 9 -1.04 7.22 1.17
CA LEU A 9 -1.15 5.81 0.78
C LEU A 9 -2.44 5.17 1.25
N ILE A 10 -2.84 5.39 2.51
CA ILE A 10 -4.12 4.88 3.03
C ILE A 10 -5.28 5.42 2.21
N ARG A 11 -5.29 6.73 1.93
CA ARG A 11 -6.33 7.36 1.10
C ARG A 11 -6.33 6.80 -0.33
N HIS A 12 -5.15 6.59 -0.91
CA HIS A 12 -5.03 6.01 -2.25
C HIS A 12 -5.57 4.57 -2.27
N ALA A 13 -5.19 3.74 -1.30
CA ALA A 13 -5.62 2.36 -1.19
C ALA A 13 -7.14 2.22 -0.98
N ILE A 14 -7.77 3.12 -0.23
CA ILE A 14 -9.23 3.20 -0.13
C ILE A 14 -9.85 3.58 -1.49
N GLY A 15 -9.27 4.56 -2.18
CA GLY A 15 -9.76 4.98 -3.50
C GLY A 15 -9.61 3.91 -4.60
N ALA A 16 -8.68 2.97 -4.41
CA ALA A 16 -8.44 1.83 -5.28
C ALA A 16 -9.15 0.54 -4.80
N ASP A 17 -10.02 0.62 -3.79
CA ASP A 17 -10.73 -0.53 -3.20
C ASP A 17 -9.79 -1.68 -2.72
N LEU A 18 -8.54 -1.37 -2.38
CA LEU A 18 -7.59 -2.33 -1.81
C LEU A 18 -7.87 -2.58 -0.33
N ILE A 19 -8.31 -1.54 0.38
CA ILE A 19 -8.70 -1.58 1.79
C ILE A 19 -9.98 -0.76 2.02
N THR A 20 -10.63 -0.96 3.15
CA THR A 20 -11.82 -0.21 3.57
C THR A 20 -11.50 0.76 4.71
N ASN A 21 -12.46 1.61 5.09
CA ASN A 21 -12.31 2.51 6.24
C ASN A 21 -12.08 1.77 7.56
N ASP A 22 -12.59 0.54 7.69
CA ASP A 22 -12.43 -0.29 8.89
C ASP A 22 -10.95 -0.71 9.08
N ASP A 23 -10.18 -0.77 8.00
CA ASP A 23 -8.78 -1.22 8.01
C ASP A 23 -7.78 -0.12 8.38
N ILE A 24 -8.21 1.15 8.39
CA ILE A 24 -7.32 2.33 8.53
C ILE A 24 -6.38 2.21 9.73
N PHE A 25 -6.90 1.82 10.90
CA PHE A 25 -6.09 1.72 12.12
C PHE A 25 -5.10 0.56 12.07
N VAL A 26 -5.49 -0.58 11.48
CA VAL A 26 -4.63 -1.76 11.35
C VAL A 26 -3.48 -1.45 10.40
N VAL A 27 -3.80 -0.94 9.22
CA VAL A 27 -2.82 -0.56 8.18
C VAL A 27 -1.86 0.50 8.70
N ARG A 28 -2.38 1.56 9.34
CA ARG A 28 -1.54 2.60 9.95
C ARG A 28 -0.56 2.00 10.95
N ASN A 29 -1.02 1.14 11.85
CA ASN A 29 -0.17 0.55 12.88
C ASN A 29 0.89 -0.38 12.27
N GLN A 30 0.55 -1.13 11.22
CA GLN A 30 1.52 -1.94 10.49
C GLN A 30 2.60 -1.08 9.83
N LEU A 31 2.21 0.02 9.18
CA LEU A 31 3.17 0.96 8.59
C LEU A 31 4.04 1.63 9.65
N MET A 32 3.47 1.99 10.80
CA MET A 32 4.25 2.51 11.93
C MET A 32 5.29 1.49 12.43
N ASP A 33 4.95 0.21 12.55
CA ASP A 33 5.92 -0.83 12.93
C ASP A 33 7.02 -1.02 11.88
N ILE A 34 6.64 -1.04 10.59
CA ILE A 34 7.60 -1.14 9.48
C ILE A 34 8.58 0.04 9.51
N LEU A 35 8.08 1.24 9.75
CA LEU A 35 8.85 2.49 9.80
C LEU A 35 9.44 2.78 11.19
N LYS A 36 9.26 1.90 12.18
CA LYS A 36 9.74 2.09 13.56
C LYS A 36 9.33 3.43 14.18
N LEU A 37 8.14 3.91 13.85
CA LEU A 37 7.54 5.10 14.43
C LEU A 37 6.95 4.77 15.80
N THR A 38 7.37 5.52 16.82
CA THR A 38 6.92 5.31 18.21
C THR A 38 5.70 6.15 18.60
N ASP A 39 5.34 7.11 17.77
CA ASP A 39 4.20 8.01 17.98
C ASP A 39 3.51 8.30 16.65
N TRP A 40 2.25 8.71 16.71
CA TRP A 40 1.45 9.09 15.55
C TRP A 40 1.12 10.58 15.59
N ASN A 41 1.55 11.30 14.55
CA ASN A 41 1.16 12.68 14.35
C ASN A 41 0.26 12.78 13.13
N ASP A 42 -1.04 13.00 13.36
CA ASP A 42 -2.00 13.09 12.27
C ASP A 42 -1.76 14.37 11.44
N LYS A 43 -1.70 14.18 10.12
CA LYS A 43 -1.36 15.24 9.15
C LYS A 43 -2.19 15.09 7.90
N GLU A 44 -2.44 16.21 7.24
CA GLU A 44 -3.10 16.21 5.93
C GLU A 44 -2.37 15.29 4.93
N PRO A 45 -3.11 14.39 4.25
CA PRO A 45 -2.52 13.41 3.35
C PRO A 45 -1.73 14.10 2.23
N LEU A 46 -0.59 13.51 1.88
CA LEU A 46 0.08 13.86 0.64
C LEU A 46 -0.82 13.44 -0.53
N THR A 47 -0.83 14.24 -1.59
CA THR A 47 -1.51 13.90 -2.85
C THR A 47 -0.45 13.68 -3.90
N GLY A 48 -0.61 12.61 -4.68
CA GLY A 48 0.33 12.19 -5.69
C GLY A 48 -0.03 10.81 -6.22
N ASN A 49 0.76 10.33 -7.18
CA ASN A 49 0.71 8.94 -7.62
C ASN A 49 1.39 8.02 -6.57
N ILE A 50 1.30 6.70 -6.76
CA ILE A 50 1.85 5.72 -5.81
C ILE A 50 3.35 5.93 -5.57
N GLU A 51 4.13 6.21 -6.62
CA GLU A 51 5.59 6.41 -6.53
C GLU A 51 5.92 7.65 -5.68
N GLU A 52 5.24 8.77 -5.92
CA GLU A 52 5.37 10.02 -5.15
C GLU A 52 4.96 9.86 -3.67
N LEU A 53 4.04 8.93 -3.41
CA LEU A 53 3.59 8.61 -2.06
C LEU A 53 4.55 7.65 -1.34
N LEU A 54 5.21 6.73 -2.05
CA LEU A 54 6.15 5.76 -1.48
C LEU A 54 7.53 6.35 -1.23
N GLU A 55 8.01 7.24 -2.12
CA GLU A 55 9.34 7.84 -2.03
C GLU A 55 9.64 8.45 -0.64
N PRO A 56 8.76 9.24 0.00
CA PRO A 56 9.02 9.78 1.34
C PRO A 56 9.11 8.73 2.45
N LEU A 57 8.50 7.55 2.29
CA LEU A 57 8.61 6.45 3.25
C LEU A 57 9.96 5.75 3.11
N ILE A 58 10.37 5.47 1.88
CA ILE A 58 11.66 4.83 1.57
C ILE A 58 12.81 5.73 2.01
N ASP A 59 12.75 7.02 1.66
CA ASP A 59 13.74 8.01 2.07
C ASP A 59 13.82 8.16 3.59
N TYR A 60 12.68 8.07 4.27
CA TYR A 60 12.65 8.05 5.72
C TYR A 60 13.35 6.80 6.26
N ALA A 61 13.04 5.63 5.71
CA ALA A 61 13.63 4.36 6.13
C ALA A 61 15.16 4.34 5.97
N VAL A 62 15.68 4.89 4.87
CA VAL A 62 17.12 5.08 4.66
C VAL A 62 17.70 6.03 5.70
N LYS A 63 17.12 7.23 5.88
CA LYS A 63 17.63 8.25 6.82
C LYS A 63 17.58 7.78 8.28
N ALA A 64 16.61 6.94 8.63
CA ALA A 64 16.44 6.36 9.95
C ALA A 64 17.30 5.09 10.16
N GLY A 65 18.03 4.62 9.14
CA GLY A 65 18.85 3.41 9.22
C GLY A 65 18.06 2.11 9.31
N ILE A 66 16.80 2.11 8.88
CA ILE A 66 15.92 0.92 8.83
C ILE A 66 16.34 0.00 7.68
N ILE A 67 16.78 0.59 6.58
CA ILE A 67 17.29 -0.09 5.39
C ILE A 67 18.57 0.59 4.88
N GLU A 68 19.37 -0.13 4.10
CA GLU A 68 20.53 0.46 3.41
C GLU A 68 20.10 1.28 2.19
N ASP A 69 20.89 2.29 1.82
CA ASP A 69 20.65 3.10 0.62
C ASP A 69 21.14 2.38 -0.65
N THR A 70 20.48 1.28 -0.99
CA THR A 70 20.74 0.52 -2.22
C THR A 70 19.44 0.31 -2.97
N ALA A 71 19.50 0.24 -4.30
CA ALA A 71 18.32 0.00 -5.13
C ALA A 71 17.56 -1.27 -4.67
N VAL A 72 18.28 -2.36 -4.39
CA VAL A 72 17.69 -3.61 -3.91
C VAL A 72 16.93 -3.45 -2.59
N GLN A 73 17.52 -2.75 -1.61
CA GLN A 73 16.85 -2.56 -0.32
C GLN A 73 15.65 -1.62 -0.42
N ARG A 74 15.75 -0.59 -1.27
CA ARG A 74 14.63 0.31 -1.57
C ARG A 74 13.46 -0.45 -2.21
N ASP A 75 13.72 -1.28 -3.21
CA ASP A 75 12.68 -2.10 -3.89
C ASP A 75 12.03 -3.13 -2.95
N LEU A 76 12.84 -3.78 -2.09
CA LEU A 76 12.31 -4.71 -1.09
C LEU A 76 11.45 -4.01 -0.04
N PHE A 77 11.84 -2.80 0.36
CA PHE A 77 11.08 -2.00 1.31
C PHE A 77 9.78 -1.48 0.70
N ASP A 78 9.82 -1.03 -0.56
CA ASP A 78 8.64 -0.66 -1.35
C ASP A 78 7.63 -1.82 -1.37
N THR A 79 8.09 -3.00 -1.78
CA THR A 79 7.27 -4.23 -1.81
C THR A 79 6.67 -4.54 -0.43
N ARG A 80 7.43 -4.36 0.64
CA ARG A 80 6.98 -4.61 2.02
C ARG A 80 5.90 -3.61 2.46
N VAL A 81 6.04 -2.34 2.09
CA VAL A 81 5.03 -1.30 2.38
C VAL A 81 3.75 -1.58 1.59
N MET A 82 3.86 -1.87 0.29
CA MET A 82 2.69 -2.19 -0.54
C MET A 82 1.99 -3.47 -0.10
N GLY A 83 2.74 -4.46 0.39
CA GLY A 83 2.19 -5.70 0.95
C GLY A 83 1.26 -5.52 2.17
N VAL A 84 1.21 -4.33 2.78
CA VAL A 84 0.21 -4.00 3.82
C VAL A 84 -1.19 -3.81 3.22
N PHE A 85 -1.27 -3.32 1.98
CA PHE A 85 -2.52 -3.01 1.29
C PHE A 85 -2.96 -4.11 0.34
N THR A 86 -2.01 -4.84 -0.23
CA THR A 86 -2.30 -5.82 -1.29
C THR A 86 -2.83 -7.12 -0.70
N PRO A 87 -4.01 -7.61 -1.13
CA PRO A 87 -4.53 -8.90 -0.69
C PRO A 87 -3.65 -10.04 -1.19
N MET A 88 -3.75 -11.20 -0.53
CA MET A 88 -2.93 -12.35 -0.92
C MET A 88 -3.32 -12.85 -2.32
N PRO A 89 -2.38 -13.40 -3.11
CA PRO A 89 -2.69 -13.92 -4.45
C PRO A 89 -3.86 -14.92 -4.49
N ARG A 90 -4.07 -15.69 -3.41
CA ARG A 90 -5.22 -16.60 -3.28
C ARG A 90 -6.57 -15.88 -3.28
N GLU A 91 -6.66 -14.68 -2.71
CA GLU A 91 -7.88 -13.87 -2.64
C GLU A 91 -8.16 -13.20 -3.98
N VAL A 92 -7.11 -12.69 -4.64
CA VAL A 92 -7.17 -12.15 -6.00
C VAL A 92 -7.64 -13.23 -6.97
N ASN A 93 -7.04 -14.43 -6.93
CA ASN A 93 -7.42 -15.56 -7.77
C ASN A 93 -8.85 -16.05 -7.52
N ALA A 94 -9.31 -16.05 -6.26
CA ALA A 94 -10.68 -16.40 -5.93
C ALA A 94 -11.68 -15.39 -6.52
N THR A 95 -11.37 -14.10 -6.42
CA THR A 95 -12.19 -13.01 -6.99
C THR A 95 -12.23 -13.07 -8.52
N PHE A 96 -11.07 -13.27 -9.15
CA PHE A 96 -10.96 -13.45 -10.60
C PHE A 96 -11.82 -14.63 -11.08
N THR A 97 -11.67 -15.79 -10.42
CA THR A 97 -12.42 -17.01 -10.75
C THR A 97 -13.92 -16.81 -10.57
N LYS A 98 -14.35 -16.15 -9.48
CA LYS A 98 -15.75 -15.80 -9.25
C LYS A 98 -16.31 -14.96 -10.39
N LYS A 99 -15.59 -13.93 -10.84
CA LYS A 99 -16.00 -13.06 -11.95
C LYS A 99 -16.12 -13.82 -13.28
N ILE A 100 -15.25 -14.80 -13.55
CA ILE A 100 -15.38 -15.68 -14.71
C ILE A 100 -16.73 -16.41 -14.66
N ILE A 101 -17.07 -17.01 -13.51
CA ILE A 101 -18.27 -17.84 -13.36
C ILE A 101 -19.55 -16.99 -13.41
N THR A 102 -19.56 -15.81 -12.77
CA THR A 102 -20.77 -15.02 -12.61
C THR A 102 -21.02 -14.00 -13.71
N ALA A 103 -20.01 -13.66 -14.52
CA ALA A 103 -20.09 -12.64 -15.56
C ALA A 103 -19.51 -13.13 -16.89
N SER A 104 -18.19 -13.01 -17.09
CA SER A 104 -17.49 -13.51 -18.28
C SER A 104 -15.97 -13.47 -18.08
N PRO A 105 -15.18 -14.22 -18.87
CA PRO A 105 -13.73 -14.08 -18.89
C PRO A 105 -13.26 -12.65 -19.20
N SER A 106 -13.94 -11.93 -20.10
CA SER A 106 -13.57 -10.55 -20.44
C SER A 106 -13.75 -9.60 -19.26
N ALA A 107 -14.86 -9.73 -18.52
CA ALA A 107 -15.13 -8.90 -17.36
C ALA A 107 -14.15 -9.18 -16.19
N ALA A 108 -13.70 -10.42 -16.05
CA ALA A 108 -12.66 -10.78 -15.08
C ALA A 108 -11.32 -10.12 -15.44
N THR A 109 -10.93 -10.14 -16.71
CA THR A 109 -9.71 -9.50 -17.21
C THR A 109 -9.75 -7.98 -17.07
N GLU A 110 -10.86 -7.34 -17.43
CA GLU A 110 -11.03 -5.89 -17.27
C GLU A 110 -10.91 -5.46 -15.81
N TRP A 111 -11.52 -6.23 -14.90
CA TRP A 111 -11.31 -6.03 -13.47
C TRP A 111 -9.84 -6.23 -13.06
N TYR A 112 -9.16 -7.28 -13.53
CA TYR A 112 -7.77 -7.55 -13.15
C TYR A 112 -6.79 -6.44 -13.55
N TYR A 113 -7.05 -5.74 -14.66
CA TYR A 113 -6.22 -4.60 -15.08
C TYR A 113 -6.56 -3.28 -14.40
N THR A 114 -7.68 -3.22 -13.66
CA THR A 114 -8.12 -2.04 -12.92
C THR A 114 -8.02 -2.21 -11.40
N PHE A 115 -7.76 -3.44 -10.95
CA PHE A 115 -7.36 -3.83 -9.60
C PHE A 115 -5.87 -3.55 -9.38
#